data_AF-A0A1Z4IHN0-F1
#
_entry.id   AF-A0A1Z4IHN0-F1
#
_cell.length_a   1.000
_cell.length_b   1.000
_cell.length_c   1.000
_cell.angle_alpha   90.00
_cell.angle_beta   90.00
_cell.angle_gamma   90.00
#
_symmetry.space_group_name_H-M   'P 1'
#
loop_
_entity.id
_entity.type
_entity.pdbx_description
1 polymer ?
#
loop_
_entity_poly.entity_id
_entity_poly.type
_entity_poly.pdbx_seq_one_letter_code
_entity_poly.pdbx_strand_id
1 'polypeptide(L)'
;MRAKAISKLIDQVVEIFLDNESKILTGEFDEDILSLSDYRNHLEKINKKTRNAVFEHRDVVSIQIAGYEVLGKIFTEFANSILSNDKKMQLIYHLLPKEYHPKDEKDIYEKILKITDYVSGMTDSYATSLFQELSGISLGTS
;
A
#
# COMPACT_ATOMS: atom_id res chain seq x y z
N MET A 1 6.66 28.62 10.59
CA MET A 1 5.32 28.22 11.08
C MET A 1 5.24 26.72 11.40
N ARG A 2 5.75 25.82 10.54
CA ARG A 2 5.78 24.36 10.78
C ARG A 2 6.38 23.95 12.15
N ALA A 3 7.59 24.39 12.46
CA ALA A 3 8.28 24.00 13.69
C ALA A 3 7.51 24.37 14.97
N LYS A 4 6.92 25.57 15.03
CA LYS A 4 6.12 26.01 16.18
C LYS A 4 4.82 25.21 16.33
N ALA A 5 4.17 24.86 15.22
CA ALA A 5 2.95 24.05 15.24
C ALA A 5 3.26 22.61 15.70
N ILE A 6 4.34 22.01 15.19
CA ILE A 6 4.79 20.68 15.62
C ILE A 6 5.12 20.67 17.11
N SER A 7 5.89 21.65 17.60
CA SER A 7 6.23 21.73 19.02
C SER A 7 4.98 21.75 19.91
N LYS A 8 4.01 22.60 19.60
CA LYS A 8 2.76 22.68 20.36
C LYS A 8 1.91 21.41 20.31
N LEU A 9 1.93 20.70 19.18
CA LEU A 9 1.24 19.42 19.04
C LEU A 9 1.93 18.32 19.85
N ILE A 10 3.26 18.31 19.88
CA ILE A 10 4.04 17.37 20.72
C ILE A 10 3.69 17.58 22.19
N ASP A 11 3.71 18.82 22.67
CA ASP A 11 3.40 19.13 24.07
C ASP A 11 1.99 18.60 24.46
N GLN A 12 1.00 18.80 23.60
CA GLN A 12 -0.37 18.29 23.82
C GLN A 12 -0.49 16.77 23.73
N VAL A 13 0.23 16.12 22.80
CA VAL A 13 0.25 14.66 22.70
C VAL A 13 0.83 14.05 23.96
N VAL A 14 1.91 14.63 24.51
CA VAL A 14 2.53 14.16 25.76
C VAL A 14 1.56 14.27 26.93
N GLU A 15 0.87 15.40 27.07
CA GLU A 15 -0.13 15.62 28.11
C GLU A 15 -1.26 14.58 28.04
N ILE A 16 -1.89 14.43 26.88
CA ILE A 16 -3.01 13.48 26.67
C ILE A 16 -2.56 12.04 26.88
N PHE A 17 -1.34 11.69 26.44
CA PHE A 17 -0.79 10.35 26.64
C PHE A 17 -0.62 10.04 28.13
N LEU A 18 -0.05 10.95 28.91
CA LEU A 18 0.15 10.77 30.35
C LEU A 18 -1.20 10.70 31.09
N ASP A 19 -2.17 11.54 30.71
CA ASP A 19 -3.52 11.53 31.30
C ASP A 19 -4.27 10.21 31.04
N ASN A 20 -3.93 9.50 29.97
CA ASN A 20 -4.55 8.23 29.59
C ASN A 20 -3.62 7.01 29.76
N GLU A 21 -2.46 7.17 30.41
CA GLU A 21 -1.40 6.15 30.50
C GLU A 21 -1.95 4.79 30.97
N SER A 22 -2.74 4.79 32.05
CA SER A 22 -3.34 3.56 32.59
C SER A 22 -4.19 2.83 31.56
N LYS A 23 -5.02 3.54 30.79
CA LYS A 23 -5.89 2.95 29.75
C LYS A 23 -5.08 2.42 28.57
N ILE A 24 -4.00 3.12 28.21
CA ILE A 24 -3.10 2.69 27.14
C ILE A 24 -2.39 1.39 27.55
N LEU A 25 -1.91 1.31 28.80
CA LEU A 25 -1.24 0.12 29.32
C LEU A 25 -2.17 -1.09 29.45
N THR A 26 -3.45 -0.87 29.78
CA THR A 26 -4.45 -1.95 29.82
C THR A 26 -4.96 -2.34 28.44
N GLY A 27 -4.64 -1.58 27.39
CA GLY A 27 -5.17 -1.78 26.04
C GLY A 27 -6.65 -1.35 25.89
N GLU A 28 -7.16 -0.55 26.82
CA GLU A 28 -8.54 -0.05 26.83
C GLU A 28 -8.69 1.33 26.17
N PHE A 29 -7.59 1.90 25.67
CA PHE A 29 -7.60 3.17 24.94
C PHE A 29 -7.85 2.93 23.44
N ASP A 30 -9.05 3.25 22.97
CA ASP A 30 -9.53 2.99 21.59
C ASP A 30 -9.72 4.27 20.75
N GLU A 31 -9.15 5.40 21.22
CA GLU A 31 -9.26 6.69 20.54
C GLU A 31 -7.91 7.12 19.92
N ASP A 32 -7.95 8.00 18.92
CA ASP A 32 -6.74 8.64 18.39
C ASP A 32 -6.31 9.80 19.30
N ILE A 33 -5.05 9.84 19.72
CA ILE A 33 -4.55 10.86 20.67
C ILE A 33 -4.74 12.28 20.13
N LEU A 34 -4.53 12.50 18.83
CA LEU A 34 -4.69 13.83 18.23
C LEU A 34 -6.16 14.25 18.14
N SER A 35 -7.09 13.29 18.15
CA SER A 35 -8.52 13.57 18.20
C SER A 35 -8.99 14.15 19.54
N LEU A 36 -8.25 13.89 20.62
CA LEU A 36 -8.47 14.49 21.95
C LEU A 36 -7.78 15.86 22.10
N SER A 37 -6.94 16.25 21.14
CA SER A 37 -6.20 17.51 21.21
C SER A 37 -7.09 18.73 20.99
N ASP A 38 -6.71 19.86 21.61
CA ASP A 38 -7.33 21.18 21.36
C ASP A 38 -7.22 21.60 19.89
N TYR A 39 -6.26 21.02 19.18
CA TYR A 39 -5.99 21.29 17.77
C TYR A 39 -6.76 20.40 16.81
N ARG A 40 -7.56 19.44 17.28
CA ARG A 40 -8.38 18.53 16.45
C ARG A 40 -9.07 19.25 15.30
N ASN A 41 -9.81 20.32 15.60
CA ASN A 41 -10.55 21.10 14.60
C ASN A 41 -9.64 21.72 13.52
N HIS A 42 -8.41 22.10 13.88
CA HIS A 42 -7.43 22.65 12.94
C HIS A 42 -6.83 21.53 12.07
N LEU A 43 -6.50 20.39 12.67
CA LEU A 43 -6.00 19.21 11.97
C LEU A 43 -7.03 18.67 10.98
N GLU A 44 -8.30 18.57 11.38
CA GLU A 44 -9.40 18.17 10.49
C GLU A 44 -9.56 19.12 9.30
N LYS A 45 -9.46 20.45 9.52
CA LYS A 45 -9.49 21.44 8.44
C LYS A 45 -8.31 21.28 7.48
N ILE A 46 -7.10 21.03 8.01
CA ILE A 46 -5.91 20.77 7.20
C ILE A 46 -6.11 19.48 6.39
N ASN A 47 -6.53 18.39 7.02
CA ASN A 47 -6.80 17.12 6.35
C ASN A 47 -7.84 17.27 5.25
N LYS A 48 -8.96 17.94 5.51
CA LYS A 48 -9.99 18.22 4.51
C LYS A 48 -9.45 19.04 3.34
N LYS A 49 -8.68 20.09 3.62
CA LYS A 49 -8.08 20.92 2.56
C LYS A 49 -7.05 20.13 1.73
N THR A 50 -6.20 19.35 2.37
CA THR A 50 -5.19 18.50 1.72
C THR A 50 -5.87 17.42 0.86
N ARG A 51 -6.94 16.80 1.37
CA ARG A 51 -7.75 15.83 0.61
C ARG A 51 -8.23 16.42 -0.70
N ASN A 52 -8.94 17.54 -0.62
CA ASN A 52 -9.57 18.15 -1.80
C ASN A 52 -8.55 18.75 -2.77
N ALA A 53 -7.48 19.37 -2.25
CA ALA A 53 -6.52 20.12 -3.08
C ALA A 53 -5.36 19.27 -3.61
N VAL A 54 -5.04 18.14 -2.96
CA VAL A 54 -3.87 17.31 -3.30
C VAL A 54 -4.32 15.91 -3.71
N PHE A 55 -4.99 15.17 -2.83
CA PHE A 55 -5.30 13.76 -3.10
C PHE A 55 -6.40 13.57 -4.15
N GLU A 56 -7.41 14.45 -4.15
CA GLU A 56 -8.50 14.44 -5.13
C GLU A 56 -8.17 15.26 -6.39
N HIS A 57 -6.95 15.81 -6.48
CA HIS A 57 -6.50 16.48 -7.69
C HIS A 57 -6.43 15.47 -8.85
N ARG A 58 -6.91 15.89 -10.03
CA ARG A 58 -7.07 15.01 -11.20
C ARG A 58 -5.81 14.21 -11.53
N ASP A 59 -4.64 14.85 -11.47
CA ASP A 59 -3.37 14.19 -11.80
C ASP A 59 -3.03 13.08 -10.79
N VAL A 60 -3.27 13.32 -9.49
CA VAL A 60 -3.03 12.33 -8.43
C VAL A 60 -3.99 11.15 -8.57
N VAL A 61 -5.28 11.42 -8.81
CA VAL A 61 -6.28 10.37 -9.05
C VAL A 61 -5.92 9.55 -10.28
N SER A 62 -5.44 10.20 -11.34
CA SER A 62 -5.04 9.50 -12.57
C SER A 62 -3.85 8.57 -12.33
N ILE A 63 -2.86 8.99 -11.53
CA ILE A 63 -1.74 8.16 -11.11
C ILE A 63 -2.23 6.98 -10.26
N GLN A 64 -3.13 7.20 -9.31
CA GLN A 64 -3.70 6.14 -8.48
C GLN A 64 -4.45 5.09 -9.31
N ILE A 65 -5.29 5.51 -10.26
CA ILE A 65 -6.01 4.61 -11.16
C ILE A 65 -5.03 3.76 -11.97
N ALA A 66 -3.98 4.37 -12.52
CA ALA A 66 -2.94 3.62 -13.22
C ALA A 66 -2.25 2.61 -12.30
N GLY A 67 -1.96 2.97 -11.05
CA GLY A 67 -1.41 2.07 -10.04
C GLY A 67 -2.32 0.86 -9.76
N TYR A 68 -3.63 1.08 -9.63
CA TYR A 68 -4.61 -0.01 -9.47
C TYR A 68 -4.60 -0.98 -10.66
N GLU A 69 -4.57 -0.47 -11.88
CA GLU A 69 -4.53 -1.31 -13.09
C GLU A 69 -3.23 -2.11 -13.17
N VAL A 70 -2.09 -1.45 -12.91
CA VAL A 70 -0.76 -2.07 -12.92
C VAL A 70 -0.70 -3.21 -11.89
N LEU A 71 -1.00 -2.93 -10.62
CA LEU A 71 -0.92 -3.92 -9.55
C LEU A 71 -1.96 -5.03 -9.73
N GLY A 72 -3.20 -4.67 -10.10
CA GLY A 72 -4.28 -5.62 -10.30
C GLY A 72 -3.97 -6.63 -11.40
N LYS A 73 -3.39 -6.17 -12.52
CA LYS A 73 -3.01 -7.06 -13.62
C LYS A 73 -1.82 -7.94 -13.27
N ILE A 74 -0.77 -7.38 -12.67
CA ILE A 74 0.40 -8.15 -12.21
C ILE A 74 -0.06 -9.26 -11.26
N PHE A 75 -0.82 -8.90 -10.23
CA PHE A 75 -1.32 -9.86 -9.24
C PHE A 75 -2.14 -10.96 -9.91
N THR A 76 -3.07 -10.60 -10.78
CA THR A 76 -3.94 -11.57 -11.47
C THR A 76 -3.16 -12.53 -12.35
N GLU A 77 -2.20 -12.03 -13.14
CA GLU A 77 -1.37 -12.87 -14.03
C GLU A 77 -0.51 -13.85 -13.21
N PHE A 78 0.13 -13.40 -12.11
CA PHE A 78 0.92 -14.29 -11.26
C PHE A 78 0.05 -15.25 -10.43
N ALA A 79 -1.08 -14.81 -9.90
CA ALA A 79 -2.02 -15.68 -9.19
C ALA A 79 -2.57 -16.77 -10.13
N ASN A 80 -2.89 -16.44 -11.38
CA ASN A 80 -3.28 -17.45 -12.36
C ASN A 80 -2.12 -18.36 -12.73
N SER A 81 -0.88 -17.85 -12.77
CA SER A 81 0.32 -18.64 -13.09
C SER A 81 0.58 -19.81 -12.13
N ILE A 82 0.15 -19.67 -10.86
CA ILE A 82 0.32 -20.70 -9.82
C ILE A 82 -0.92 -21.61 -9.67
N LEU A 83 -2.07 -21.24 -10.26
CA LEU A 83 -3.33 -21.98 -10.15
C LEU A 83 -3.71 -22.72 -11.44
N SER A 84 -3.20 -22.29 -12.59
CA SER A 84 -3.51 -22.84 -13.91
C SER A 84 -2.29 -23.47 -14.57
N ASN A 85 -2.53 -24.45 -15.45
CA ASN A 85 -1.51 -25.20 -16.19
C ASN A 85 -1.49 -24.88 -17.69
N ASP A 86 -2.11 -23.80 -18.14
CA ASP A 86 -2.04 -23.40 -19.54
C ASP A 86 -0.64 -22.90 -19.92
N LYS A 87 -0.32 -22.98 -21.22
CA LYS A 87 1.01 -22.65 -21.74
C LYS A 87 1.44 -21.22 -21.43
N LYS A 88 0.51 -20.25 -21.46
CA LYS A 88 0.83 -18.84 -21.14
C LYS A 88 1.17 -18.72 -19.66
N MET A 89 0.35 -19.29 -18.79
CA MET A 89 0.58 -19.26 -17.34
C MET A 89 1.88 -19.93 -16.93
N GLN A 90 2.28 -21.03 -17.59
CA GLN A 90 3.60 -21.63 -17.37
C GLN A 90 4.74 -20.67 -17.71
N LEU A 91 4.65 -19.90 -18.80
CA LEU A 91 5.67 -18.91 -19.15
C LEU A 91 5.72 -17.77 -18.11
N ILE A 92 4.57 -17.27 -17.67
CA ILE A 92 4.48 -16.23 -16.63
C ILE A 92 5.05 -16.72 -15.31
N TYR A 93 4.80 -17.99 -14.94
CA TYR A 93 5.37 -18.60 -13.76
C TYR A 93 6.91 -18.59 -13.77
N HIS A 94 7.54 -18.74 -14.95
CA HIS A 94 9.00 -18.65 -15.07
C HIS A 94 9.55 -17.23 -14.83
N LEU A 95 8.71 -16.20 -14.99
CA LEU A 95 9.08 -14.81 -14.67
C LEU A 95 8.98 -14.52 -13.17
N LEU A 96 8.30 -15.38 -12.40
CA LEU A 96 8.23 -15.24 -10.94
C LEU A 96 9.61 -15.53 -10.33
N PRO A 97 10.14 -14.65 -9.44
CA PRO A 97 11.41 -14.94 -8.79
C PRO A 97 11.33 -16.21 -7.93
N LYS A 98 12.41 -16.99 -7.91
CA LYS A 98 12.45 -18.33 -7.30
C LYS A 98 12.15 -18.34 -5.80
N GLU A 99 12.39 -17.25 -5.10
CA GLU A 99 12.08 -17.11 -3.67
C GLU A 99 10.56 -17.10 -3.39
N TYR A 100 9.77 -16.61 -4.35
CA TYR A 100 8.31 -16.57 -4.29
C TYR A 100 7.63 -17.78 -4.93
N HIS A 101 8.42 -18.73 -5.47
CA HIS A 101 7.85 -19.98 -5.96
C HIS A 101 7.19 -20.73 -4.80
N PRO A 102 5.95 -21.21 -5.00
CA PRO A 102 5.33 -22.11 -4.05
C PRO A 102 6.18 -23.39 -3.92
N LYS A 103 6.78 -23.61 -2.75
CA LYS A 103 7.58 -24.81 -2.41
C LYS A 103 6.71 -25.79 -1.64
N ASP A 104 5.90 -26.54 -2.37
CA ASP A 104 5.04 -27.61 -1.86
C ASP A 104 3.85 -27.18 -0.98
N GLU A 105 3.46 -25.90 -0.98
CA GLU A 105 2.26 -25.43 -0.29
C GLU A 105 1.04 -26.14 -0.90
N LYS A 106 0.33 -26.90 -0.07
CA LYS A 106 -0.87 -27.62 -0.49
C LYS A 106 -2.08 -26.70 -0.54
N ASP A 107 -2.06 -25.63 0.26
CA ASP A 107 -3.17 -24.68 0.38
C ASP A 107 -3.06 -23.55 -0.65
N ILE A 108 -4.17 -23.30 -1.35
CA ILE A 108 -4.32 -22.18 -2.29
C ILE A 108 -4.08 -20.84 -1.57
N TYR A 109 -4.51 -20.74 -0.31
CA TYR A 109 -4.31 -19.53 0.49
C TYR A 109 -2.83 -19.16 0.59
N GLU A 110 -1.98 -20.10 0.99
CA GLU A 110 -0.53 -19.86 1.15
C GLU A 110 0.13 -19.47 -0.18
N LYS A 111 -0.32 -20.06 -1.30
CA LYS A 111 0.18 -19.70 -2.63
C LYS A 111 -0.19 -18.26 -3.00
N ILE A 112 -1.44 -17.86 -2.80
CA ILE A 112 -1.90 -16.49 -3.08
C ILE A 112 -1.23 -15.48 -2.15
N LEU A 113 -1.02 -15.85 -0.88
CA LEU A 113 -0.30 -15.01 0.08
C LEU A 113 1.12 -14.74 -0.39
N LYS A 114 1.85 -15.75 -0.88
CA LYS A 114 3.18 -15.56 -1.47
C LYS A 114 3.20 -14.61 -2.67
N ILE A 115 2.18 -14.66 -3.53
CA ILE A 115 2.04 -13.70 -4.63
C ILE A 115 1.74 -12.29 -4.09
N THR A 116 0.96 -12.18 -3.01
CA THR A 116 0.69 -10.91 -2.34
C THR A 116 1.99 -10.31 -1.76
N ASP A 117 2.83 -11.13 -1.13
CA ASP A 117 4.15 -10.72 -0.63
C ASP A 117 5.04 -10.23 -1.76
N TYR A 118 5.06 -10.94 -2.90
CA TYR A 118 5.82 -10.54 -4.08
C TYR A 118 5.36 -9.18 -4.62
N VAL A 119 4.04 -9.00 -4.84
CA VAL A 119 3.48 -7.77 -5.42
C VAL A 119 3.62 -6.58 -4.47
N SER A 120 3.41 -6.79 -3.17
CA SER A 120 3.55 -5.72 -2.17
C SER A 120 5.01 -5.31 -1.92
N GLY A 121 5.97 -6.20 -2.19
CA GLY A 121 7.41 -5.90 -2.10
C GLY A 121 7.99 -5.13 -3.30
N MET A 122 7.19 -4.88 -4.35
CA MET A 122 7.65 -4.17 -5.54
C MET A 122 7.83 -2.67 -5.31
N THR A 123 8.79 -2.08 -6.02
CA THR A 123 8.85 -0.62 -6.21
C THR A 123 7.99 -0.20 -7.39
N ASP A 124 7.51 1.05 -7.41
CA ASP A 124 6.66 1.58 -8.50
C ASP A 124 7.30 1.44 -9.89
N SER A 125 8.61 1.67 -9.99
CA SER A 125 9.36 1.56 -11.26
C SER A 125 9.46 0.11 -11.73
N TYR A 126 9.67 -0.83 -10.80
CA TYR A 126 9.69 -2.25 -11.11
C TYR A 126 8.32 -2.75 -11.55
N ALA A 127 7.26 -2.42 -10.80
CA ALA A 127 5.88 -2.80 -11.14
C ALA A 127 5.48 -2.27 -12.53
N THR A 128 5.79 -1.00 -12.82
CA THR A 128 5.51 -0.41 -14.13
C THR A 128 6.23 -1.14 -15.27
N SER A 129 7.52 -1.45 -15.08
CA SER A 129 8.33 -2.16 -16.08
C SER A 129 7.80 -3.57 -16.34
N LEU A 130 7.49 -4.31 -15.27
CA LEU A 130 6.94 -5.65 -15.35
C LEU A 130 5.55 -5.66 -15.99
N PHE A 131 4.70 -4.69 -15.70
CA PHE A 131 3.41 -4.55 -16.36
C PHE A 131 3.53 -4.32 -17.87
N GLN A 132 4.49 -3.47 -18.30
CA GLN A 132 4.75 -3.22 -19.72
C GLN A 132 5.26 -4.48 -20.44
N GLU A 133 6.12 -5.26 -19.78
CA GLU A 133 6.60 -6.55 -20.28
C GLU A 133 5.45 -7.56 -20.43
N LEU A 134 4.67 -7.77 -19.36
CA LEU A 134 3.53 -8.69 -19.37
C LEU A 134 2.43 -8.29 -20.36
N SER A 135 2.27 -6.98 -20.61
CA SER A 135 1.29 -6.46 -21.57
C SER A 135 1.83 -6.35 -23.00
N GLY A 136 3.11 -6.69 -23.24
CA GLY A 136 3.74 -6.62 -24.56
C GLY A 136 3.97 -5.20 -25.08
N ILE A 137 3.91 -4.18 -24.22
CA ILE A 137 4.10 -2.76 -24.57
C ILE A 137 5.59 -2.48 -24.82
N SER A 138 6.48 -3.14 -24.07
CA SER A 138 7.94 -2.98 -24.20
C SER A 138 8.55 -3.78 -25.37
N LEU A 139 7.75 -4.51 -26.16
CA LEU A 139 8.24 -5.34 -27.28
C LEU A 139 8.67 -4.53 -28.53
N GLY A 140 8.64 -3.20 -28.46
CA GLY A 140 8.99 -2.30 -29.56
C GLY A 140 10.19 -1.40 -29.25
N THR A 141 11.38 -1.97 -29.07
CA THR A 141 12.67 -1.33 -29.43
C THR A 141 13.77 -2.41 -29.46
N SER A 142 14.12 -2.84 -30.66
CA SER A 142 15.45 -3.42 -30.98
C SER A 142 16.14 -2.46 -31.93
#